data_AF-A0AAU9JLI4-F1
#
_entry.id   AF-A0AAU9JLI4-F1
#
_cell.length_a   1.000
_cell.length_b   1.000
_cell.length_c   1.000
_cell.angle_alpha   90.00
_cell.angle_beta   90.00
_cell.angle_gamma   90.00
#
_symmetry.space_group_name_H-M   'P 1'
#
loop_
_entity.id
_entity.type
_entity.pdbx_description
1 polymer ?
#
loop_
_entity_poly.entity_id
_entity_poly.type
_entity_poly.pdbx_seq_one_letter_code
_entity_poly.pdbx_strand_id
1 'polypeptide(L)'
;MSFSKSDNLSCSFSMLPLANPLLKHKVYQNIYNEKANLSTQASQQTISSKLKKRKLKPIMEIQPEIAAKVVKSYLLPMFECKTRGLSKRHSHGKSLDISKSRADILESRETTAETSVYGELKLSEKLMSEIEKVKTELDDCTRKMRDSEQAKIISESELSILKSKYEDLEINFELLKFQLNQNLKMYQKLELKIVFLNEQADQYKNLLAICESKLEEYSAECLNEKMVNDRLSSELQKIARFNDLVEMQNQIMGDRLIGLQTCIEDLLKVRRTEEITTKDFATFVESSKKLALYETELINSLKTLTEQNQILSKDMIEIAEMKDYMKNDRDKFICRFKEKVQQIKDEMAKEREEKEKLQIKYEDIKNNYDALSDQFDRMRDKITNFKVNRNGEIEEKVCKNCKKFFFENENFNWSCQIHTSQYSGAMWWCCGRKGENAKGCRTSQHIAKDEEEELMQEEMRLRKQQFCTSCTETGHDEKNCPYDPNAKSNFDADEEYERLENLKLKKSKIKTWTLI
;
A
#
# COMPACT_ATOMS: atom_id res chain seq x y z
N MET A 1 36.30 72.10 29.96
CA MET A 1 37.30 71.33 29.19
C MET A 1 37.03 69.86 29.44
N SER A 2 36.34 69.21 28.50
CA SER A 2 36.10 67.76 28.51
C SER A 2 35.66 67.36 27.10
N PHE A 3 36.61 66.81 26.35
CA PHE A 3 36.44 66.33 24.98
C PHE A 3 35.67 65.00 24.99
N SER A 4 34.49 64.98 24.36
CA SER A 4 33.81 63.75 23.99
C SER A 4 34.20 63.37 22.56
N LYS A 5 34.92 62.25 22.44
CA LYS A 5 35.28 61.61 21.16
C LYS A 5 34.01 61.08 20.50
N SER A 6 33.76 61.52 19.28
CA SER A 6 32.78 60.95 18.35
C SER A 6 33.48 59.87 17.50
N ASP A 7 33.18 58.60 17.79
CA ASP A 7 33.64 57.48 16.98
C ASP A 7 32.73 57.33 15.74
N ASN A 8 33.23 57.80 14.60
CA ASN A 8 32.66 57.56 13.28
C ASN A 8 32.92 56.11 12.86
N LEU A 9 31.93 55.22 13.04
CA LEU A 9 31.90 53.91 12.41
C LEU A 9 31.23 54.01 11.04
N SER A 10 32.04 54.26 10.01
CA SER A 10 31.65 54.12 8.61
C SER A 10 31.48 52.64 8.26
N CYS A 11 30.24 52.15 8.27
CA CYS A 11 29.92 50.81 7.81
C CYS A 11 29.90 50.82 6.27
N SER A 12 31.01 50.42 5.65
CA SER A 12 31.13 50.22 4.21
C SER A 12 30.34 48.99 3.77
N PHE A 13 29.20 49.23 3.12
CA PHE A 13 28.37 48.21 2.52
C PHE A 13 29.05 47.68 1.25
N SER A 14 29.75 46.56 1.36
CA SER A 14 30.33 45.86 0.21
C SER A 14 29.21 45.21 -0.62
N MET A 15 28.91 45.79 -1.78
CA MET A 15 28.06 45.16 -2.79
C MET A 15 28.71 43.86 -3.30
N LEU A 16 28.10 42.73 -2.99
CA LEU A 16 28.40 41.45 -3.65
C LEU A 16 27.75 41.43 -5.05
N PRO A 17 28.41 40.88 -6.08
CA PRO A 17 27.86 40.86 -7.43
C PRO A 17 26.74 39.81 -7.54
N LEU A 18 25.58 40.24 -8.05
CA LEU A 18 24.50 39.38 -8.48
C LEU A 18 24.98 38.48 -9.63
N ALA A 19 25.16 37.19 -9.33
CA ALA A 19 25.47 36.18 -10.32
C ALA A 19 24.27 35.91 -11.24
N ASN A 20 24.55 35.99 -12.53
CA ASN A 20 23.65 35.92 -13.67
C ASN A 20 23.04 34.50 -13.86
N PRO A 21 21.70 34.31 -13.84
CA PRO A 21 21.08 32.99 -13.96
C PRO A 21 20.69 32.68 -15.42
N LEU A 22 21.65 32.60 -16.34
CA LEU A 22 21.39 32.36 -17.77
C LEU A 22 22.00 31.07 -18.35
N LEU A 23 22.37 30.10 -17.51
CA LEU A 23 23.07 28.88 -17.97
C LEU A 23 22.46 27.54 -17.54
N LYS A 24 21.19 27.48 -17.12
CA LYS A 24 20.52 26.23 -16.71
C LYS A 24 19.52 25.64 -17.73
N HIS A 25 19.48 26.14 -18.97
CA HIS A 25 18.49 25.70 -19.96
C HIS A 25 18.96 24.60 -20.95
N LYS A 26 20.15 24.01 -20.77
CA LYS A 26 20.69 22.96 -21.67
C LYS A 26 20.70 21.52 -21.12
N VAL A 27 20.26 21.29 -19.87
CA VAL A 27 20.31 19.95 -19.26
C VAL A 27 18.97 19.21 -19.34
N TYR A 28 17.86 19.89 -19.68
CA TYR A 28 16.52 19.29 -19.68
C TYR A 28 16.04 18.68 -21.01
N GLN A 29 16.84 18.72 -22.08
CA GLN A 29 16.45 18.14 -23.38
C GLN A 29 16.93 16.69 -23.64
N ASN A 30 17.81 16.12 -22.81
CA ASN A 30 18.36 14.79 -23.07
C ASN A 30 17.60 13.61 -22.46
N ILE A 31 16.56 13.83 -21.65
CA ILE A 31 15.81 12.74 -20.98
C ILE A 31 14.58 12.30 -21.80
N TYR A 32 14.15 13.08 -22.79
CA TYR A 32 12.93 12.77 -23.57
C TYR A 32 13.17 11.94 -24.84
N ASN A 33 14.42 11.68 -25.25
CA ASN A 33 14.73 10.92 -26.47
C ASN A 33 15.05 9.43 -26.24
N GLU A 34 15.13 8.97 -24.99
CA GLU A 34 15.52 7.57 -24.68
C GLU A 34 14.34 6.61 -24.47
N LYS A 35 13.09 7.11 -24.44
CA LYS A 35 11.88 6.28 -24.28
C LYS A 35 11.15 5.96 -25.59
N ALA A 36 11.65 6.40 -26.75
CA ALA A 36 11.02 6.15 -28.05
C ALA A 36 11.59 4.96 -28.84
N ASN A 37 12.62 4.26 -28.34
CA ASN A 37 13.33 3.21 -29.11
C ASN A 37 13.23 1.78 -28.57
N LEU A 38 12.33 1.49 -27.62
CA LEU A 38 12.16 0.13 -27.05
C LEU A 38 10.83 -0.56 -27.39
N SER A 39 10.03 0.00 -28.30
CA SER A 39 8.70 -0.54 -28.65
C SER A 39 8.62 -1.25 -30.02
N THR A 40 9.74 -1.67 -30.62
CA THR A 40 9.68 -2.28 -31.96
C THR A 40 10.70 -3.39 -32.13
N GLN A 41 10.48 -4.56 -31.49
CA GLN A 41 11.02 -5.87 -31.93
C GLN A 41 10.54 -7.01 -31.01
N ALA A 42 9.26 -7.34 -31.06
CA ALA A 42 8.75 -8.61 -30.51
C ALA A 42 7.47 -9.03 -31.23
N SER A 43 7.56 -9.24 -32.55
CA SER A 43 6.49 -9.89 -33.31
C SER A 43 7.08 -10.52 -34.56
N GLN A 44 7.80 -11.61 -34.39
CA GLN A 44 8.08 -12.57 -35.45
C GLN A 44 8.63 -13.83 -34.81
N GLN A 45 7.76 -14.77 -34.44
CA GLN A 45 8.04 -16.21 -34.59
C GLN A 45 6.82 -17.04 -34.20
N THR A 46 6.60 -18.08 -35.01
CA THR A 46 5.75 -19.27 -34.77
C THR A 46 4.26 -19.23 -35.06
N ILE A 47 3.90 -18.94 -36.32
CA ILE A 47 2.80 -19.66 -36.98
C ILE A 47 3.23 -20.01 -38.40
N SER A 48 3.82 -21.20 -38.61
CA SER A 48 3.67 -22.01 -39.84
C SER A 48 4.66 -23.19 -39.83
N SER A 49 4.25 -24.30 -39.23
CA SER A 49 4.87 -25.61 -39.47
C SER A 49 3.82 -26.73 -39.37
N LYS A 50 2.72 -26.56 -40.11
CA LYS A 50 1.75 -27.64 -40.36
C LYS A 50 1.70 -27.93 -41.86
N LEU A 51 2.71 -28.60 -42.40
CA LEU A 51 2.62 -29.21 -43.73
C LEU A 51 3.51 -30.46 -43.82
N LYS A 52 2.84 -31.57 -44.14
CA LYS A 52 3.36 -32.80 -44.80
C LYS A 52 4.14 -33.80 -43.95
N LYS A 53 3.40 -34.75 -43.37
CA LYS A 53 3.75 -36.19 -43.45
C LYS A 53 2.50 -37.00 -43.80
N ARG A 54 2.30 -37.30 -45.08
CA ARG A 54 1.38 -38.35 -45.53
C ARG A 54 2.01 -39.68 -45.14
N LYS A 55 1.44 -40.37 -44.15
CA LYS A 55 1.81 -41.75 -43.81
C LYS A 55 1.22 -42.68 -44.88
N LEU A 56 2.06 -43.58 -45.40
CA LEU A 56 1.66 -44.70 -46.26
C LEU A 56 0.58 -45.53 -45.57
N LYS A 57 -0.44 -45.96 -46.31
CA LYS A 57 -1.44 -46.93 -45.84
C LYS A 57 -0.71 -48.24 -45.48
N PRO A 58 -0.79 -48.72 -44.24
CA PRO A 58 -0.26 -50.03 -43.91
C PRO A 58 -1.12 -51.08 -44.60
N ILE A 59 -0.46 -52.13 -45.10
CA ILE A 59 -1.08 -53.39 -45.50
C ILE A 59 -1.99 -53.80 -44.33
N MET A 60 -3.28 -54.05 -44.60
CA MET A 60 -4.24 -54.46 -43.57
C MET A 60 -3.81 -55.81 -43.01
N GLU A 61 -3.03 -55.76 -41.94
CA GLU A 61 -2.74 -56.88 -41.09
C GLU A 61 -4.07 -57.33 -40.50
N ILE A 62 -4.53 -58.51 -40.93
CA ILE A 62 -5.81 -59.07 -40.49
C ILE A 62 -5.67 -59.30 -38.99
N GLN A 63 -6.33 -58.45 -38.21
CA GLN A 63 -6.34 -58.55 -36.76
C GLN A 63 -6.79 -59.99 -36.40
N PRO A 64 -6.05 -60.71 -35.55
CA PRO A 64 -6.37 -62.08 -35.19
C PRO A 64 -7.78 -62.22 -34.61
N GLU A 65 -8.36 -61.16 -34.03
CA GLU A 65 -9.77 -61.13 -33.63
C GLU A 65 -10.75 -61.23 -34.82
N ILE A 66 -10.44 -60.59 -35.97
CA ILE A 66 -11.25 -60.68 -37.19
C ILE A 66 -11.14 -62.08 -37.79
N ALA A 67 -9.92 -62.64 -37.83
CA ALA A 67 -9.71 -64.02 -38.26
C ALA A 67 -10.47 -65.02 -37.38
N ALA A 68 -10.41 -64.88 -36.05
CA ALA A 68 -11.15 -65.71 -35.10
C ALA A 68 -12.67 -65.55 -35.24
N LYS A 69 -13.15 -64.33 -35.50
CA LYS A 69 -14.58 -64.06 -35.74
C LYS A 69 -15.06 -64.65 -37.07
N VAL A 70 -14.22 -64.61 -38.11
CA VAL A 70 -14.51 -65.29 -39.39
C VAL A 70 -14.54 -66.80 -39.20
N VAL A 71 -13.58 -67.37 -38.45
CA VAL A 71 -13.57 -68.80 -38.13
C VAL A 71 -14.81 -69.21 -37.34
N LYS A 72 -15.18 -68.44 -36.30
CA LYS A 72 -16.36 -68.70 -35.46
C LYS A 72 -17.69 -68.56 -36.18
N SER A 73 -17.82 -67.56 -37.06
CA SER A 73 -19.10 -67.21 -37.69
C SER A 73 -19.33 -67.92 -39.02
N TYR A 74 -18.26 -68.32 -39.72
CA TYR A 74 -18.35 -68.86 -41.09
C TYR A 74 -17.72 -70.25 -41.25
N LEU A 75 -16.66 -70.61 -40.52
CA LEU A 75 -16.04 -71.94 -40.62
C LEU A 75 -16.64 -72.94 -39.63
N LEU A 76 -16.84 -72.56 -38.37
CA LEU A 76 -17.39 -73.42 -37.32
C LEU A 76 -18.80 -73.97 -37.64
N PRO A 77 -19.75 -73.17 -38.16
CA PRO A 77 -21.06 -73.69 -38.57
C PRO A 77 -21.00 -74.76 -39.67
N MET A 78 -19.94 -74.77 -40.50
CA MET A 78 -19.74 -75.82 -41.51
C MET A 78 -19.33 -77.16 -40.90
N PHE A 79 -18.73 -77.16 -39.70
CA PHE A 79 -18.37 -78.37 -38.96
C PHE A 79 -19.46 -78.79 -37.96
N GLU A 80 -20.31 -77.87 -37.51
CA GLU A 80 -21.46 -78.16 -36.62
C GLU A 80 -22.68 -78.76 -37.35
N CYS A 81 -22.71 -78.70 -38.69
CA CYS A 81 -23.85 -79.18 -39.50
C CYS A 81 -24.01 -80.71 -39.56
N LYS A 82 -23.13 -81.51 -38.92
CA LYS A 82 -23.22 -82.99 -38.91
C LYS A 82 -23.53 -83.63 -37.56
N THR A 83 -23.80 -82.86 -36.52
CA THR A 83 -24.16 -83.40 -35.18
C THR A 83 -25.51 -82.90 -34.68
N ARG A 84 -26.52 -82.84 -35.57
CA ARG A 84 -27.93 -82.69 -35.17
C ARG A 84 -28.71 -83.99 -35.41
N GLY A 85 -28.52 -84.92 -34.49
CA GLY A 85 -29.41 -86.04 -34.28
C GLY A 85 -29.35 -86.41 -32.81
N LEU A 86 -30.52 -86.44 -32.16
CA LEU A 86 -30.74 -86.86 -30.76
C LEU A 86 -30.51 -85.76 -29.71
N SER A 87 -31.55 -85.00 -29.39
CA SER A 87 -32.37 -85.30 -28.20
C SER A 87 -33.38 -84.17 -27.96
N LYS A 88 -34.65 -84.45 -28.24
CA LYS A 88 -35.79 -83.71 -27.68
C LYS A 88 -36.06 -84.32 -26.29
N ARG A 89 -36.29 -83.47 -25.28
CA ARG A 89 -37.55 -83.39 -24.50
C ARG A 89 -37.34 -82.89 -23.06
N HIS A 90 -38.32 -82.11 -22.62
CA HIS A 90 -38.74 -81.80 -21.23
C HIS A 90 -37.75 -80.93 -20.42
N SER A 91 -38.15 -79.98 -19.56
CA SER A 91 -39.45 -79.63 -18.97
C SER A 91 -39.41 -78.24 -18.31
N HIS A 92 -40.59 -77.65 -18.16
CA HIS A 92 -41.07 -76.74 -17.09
C HIS A 92 -40.25 -76.58 -15.78
N GLY A 93 -40.29 -75.35 -15.25
CA GLY A 93 -40.24 -75.03 -13.80
C GLY A 93 -39.24 -73.92 -13.45
N LYS A 94 -39.67 -72.66 -13.30
CA LYS A 94 -39.93 -71.95 -12.01
C LYS A 94 -38.76 -71.88 -11.01
N SER A 95 -38.44 -70.61 -10.69
CA SER A 95 -38.20 -70.05 -9.35
C SER A 95 -36.75 -69.80 -8.86
N LEU A 96 -36.61 -68.58 -8.34
CA LEU A 96 -35.86 -68.14 -7.15
C LEU A 96 -34.33 -68.06 -7.22
N ASP A 97 -33.85 -66.82 -7.43
CA ASP A 97 -32.50 -66.37 -7.10
C ASP A 97 -32.37 -66.12 -5.60
N ILE A 98 -31.71 -67.05 -4.89
CA ILE A 98 -31.19 -66.88 -3.53
C ILE A 98 -29.80 -67.53 -3.46
N SER A 99 -28.79 -66.66 -3.41
CA SER A 99 -27.61 -66.73 -2.53
C SER A 99 -26.40 -67.64 -2.83
N LYS A 100 -25.26 -67.07 -2.43
CA LYS A 100 -24.03 -67.67 -1.85
C LYS A 100 -22.91 -68.14 -2.78
N SER A 101 -21.83 -67.37 -2.69
CA SER A 101 -20.46 -67.87 -2.65
C SER A 101 -20.26 -68.76 -1.42
N ARG A 102 -20.01 -70.04 -1.65
CA ARG A 102 -19.20 -70.90 -0.78
C ARG A 102 -18.80 -72.17 -1.55
N ALA A 103 -17.59 -72.16 -2.10
CA ALA A 103 -16.90 -73.37 -2.56
C ALA A 103 -15.41 -73.06 -2.69
N ASP A 104 -14.75 -72.95 -1.53
CA ASP A 104 -13.43 -73.54 -1.36
C ASP A 104 -13.65 -75.00 -0.94
N ILE A 105 -12.71 -75.85 -1.32
CA ILE A 105 -12.53 -77.28 -1.03
C ILE A 105 -12.73 -78.18 -2.27
N LEU A 106 -11.64 -78.92 -2.58
CA LEU A 106 -11.47 -80.01 -3.56
C LEU A 106 -10.94 -79.63 -4.96
N GLU A 107 -9.69 -79.15 -5.02
CA GLU A 107 -8.79 -79.40 -6.15
C GLU A 107 -7.78 -80.48 -5.74
N SER A 108 -8.20 -81.74 -5.87
CA SER A 108 -7.26 -82.86 -6.00
C SER A 108 -7.95 -84.00 -6.75
N ARG A 109 -7.25 -84.49 -7.78
CA ARG A 109 -7.57 -85.61 -8.69
C ARG A 109 -8.58 -85.36 -9.82
N GLU A 110 -8.05 -85.29 -11.04
CA GLU A 110 -8.37 -86.13 -12.21
C GLU A 110 -7.44 -85.70 -13.37
N THR A 111 -6.21 -86.23 -13.45
CA THR A 111 -5.82 -87.36 -14.33
C THR A 111 -6.59 -87.47 -15.65
N THR A 112 -5.84 -87.20 -16.73
CA THR A 112 -5.94 -87.85 -18.05
C THR A 112 -7.25 -87.68 -18.83
N ALA A 113 -7.41 -86.50 -19.44
CA ALA A 113 -8.15 -86.35 -20.69
C ALA A 113 -7.41 -85.34 -21.59
N GLU A 114 -6.17 -85.69 -21.93
CA GLU A 114 -5.45 -85.08 -23.05
C GLU A 114 -6.27 -85.34 -24.32
N THR A 115 -6.48 -84.29 -25.12
CA THR A 115 -7.04 -84.33 -26.49
C THR A 115 -8.55 -84.55 -26.65
N SER A 116 -9.39 -83.92 -25.82
CA SER A 116 -10.72 -83.52 -26.30
C SER A 116 -10.69 -82.04 -26.67
N VAL A 117 -11.12 -81.73 -27.90
CA VAL A 117 -11.28 -80.36 -28.45
C VAL A 117 -12.00 -79.43 -27.47
N TYR A 118 -12.85 -79.98 -26.58
CA TYR A 118 -13.60 -79.25 -25.58
C TYR A 118 -12.76 -78.71 -24.41
N GLY A 119 -11.70 -79.42 -24.01
CA GLY A 119 -10.77 -78.96 -22.97
C GLY A 119 -9.93 -77.78 -23.44
N GLU A 120 -9.45 -77.84 -24.68
CA GLU A 120 -8.75 -76.73 -25.32
C GLU A 120 -9.67 -75.54 -25.59
N LEU A 121 -10.95 -75.77 -25.90
CA LEU A 121 -11.95 -74.71 -26.03
C LEU A 121 -12.23 -73.99 -24.71
N LYS A 122 -12.32 -74.72 -23.59
CA LYS A 122 -12.54 -74.14 -22.27
C LYS A 122 -11.31 -73.38 -21.77
N LEU A 123 -10.11 -73.87 -22.07
CA LEU A 123 -8.85 -73.16 -21.82
C LEU A 123 -8.78 -71.88 -22.67
N SER A 124 -9.16 -71.96 -23.95
CA SER A 124 -9.26 -70.82 -24.87
C SER A 124 -10.26 -69.77 -24.37
N GLU A 125 -11.42 -70.17 -23.85
CA GLU A 125 -12.41 -69.26 -23.28
C GLU A 125 -11.90 -68.58 -22.00
N LYS A 126 -11.20 -69.33 -21.13
CA LYS A 126 -10.56 -68.76 -19.93
C LYS A 126 -9.47 -67.75 -20.30
N LEU A 127 -8.59 -68.10 -21.25
CA LEU A 127 -7.56 -67.22 -21.81
C LEU A 127 -8.16 -65.98 -22.47
N MET A 128 -9.26 -66.12 -23.22
CA MET A 128 -9.98 -65.00 -23.80
C MET A 128 -10.53 -64.07 -22.72
N SER A 129 -11.11 -64.61 -21.64
CA SER A 129 -11.60 -63.78 -20.53
C SER A 129 -10.47 -63.05 -19.79
N GLU A 130 -9.30 -63.67 -19.65
CA GLU A 130 -8.12 -63.03 -19.06
C GLU A 130 -7.54 -61.96 -19.98
N ILE A 131 -7.47 -62.22 -21.30
CA ILE A 131 -7.10 -61.22 -22.30
C ILE A 131 -8.04 -60.03 -22.25
N GLU A 132 -9.35 -60.26 -22.11
CA GLU A 132 -10.35 -59.20 -22.07
C GLU A 132 -10.26 -58.38 -20.77
N LYS A 133 -10.02 -59.04 -19.62
CA LYS A 133 -9.70 -58.36 -18.35
C LYS A 133 -8.45 -57.50 -18.47
N VAL A 134 -7.35 -58.06 -18.97
CA VAL A 134 -6.09 -57.32 -19.15
C VAL A 134 -6.27 -56.16 -20.14
N LYS A 135 -7.06 -56.34 -21.21
CA LYS A 135 -7.42 -55.24 -22.12
C LYS A 135 -8.18 -54.13 -21.39
N THR A 136 -9.18 -54.46 -20.57
CA THR A 136 -9.92 -53.45 -19.79
C THR A 136 -9.05 -52.75 -18.76
N GLU A 137 -8.15 -53.46 -18.08
CA GLU A 137 -7.19 -52.87 -17.13
C GLU A 137 -6.17 -51.96 -17.85
N LEU A 138 -5.70 -52.38 -19.03
CA LEU A 138 -4.80 -51.59 -19.87
C LEU A 138 -5.50 -50.32 -20.35
N ASP A 139 -6.75 -50.39 -20.78
CA ASP A 139 -7.54 -49.24 -21.21
C ASP A 139 -7.80 -48.27 -20.04
N ASP A 140 -8.15 -48.78 -18.86
CA ASP A 140 -8.33 -47.98 -17.64
C ASP A 140 -7.02 -47.31 -17.19
N CYS A 141 -5.89 -48.03 -17.27
CA CYS A 141 -4.57 -47.49 -16.97
C CYS A 141 -4.19 -46.39 -17.98
N THR A 142 -4.47 -46.61 -19.27
CA THR A 142 -4.23 -45.64 -20.33
C THR A 142 -5.12 -44.41 -20.19
N ARG A 143 -6.35 -44.55 -19.69
CA ARG A 143 -7.24 -43.43 -19.35
C ARG A 143 -6.67 -42.63 -18.18
N LYS A 144 -6.31 -43.29 -17.09
CA LYS A 144 -5.69 -42.63 -15.91
C LYS A 144 -4.41 -41.87 -16.26
N MET A 145 -3.55 -42.43 -17.11
CA MET A 145 -2.36 -41.72 -17.59
C MET A 145 -2.73 -40.47 -18.39
N ARG A 146 -3.72 -40.53 -19.28
CA ARG A 146 -4.19 -39.36 -20.04
C ARG A 146 -4.78 -38.29 -19.12
N ASP A 147 -5.59 -38.68 -18.14
CA ASP A 147 -6.18 -37.74 -17.18
C ASP A 147 -5.09 -37.07 -16.33
N SER A 148 -4.08 -37.83 -15.90
CA SER A 148 -2.92 -37.30 -15.18
C SER A 148 -2.07 -36.36 -16.04
N GLU A 149 -1.89 -36.66 -17.32
CA GLU A 149 -1.16 -35.80 -18.27
C GLU A 149 -1.92 -34.48 -18.49
N GLN A 150 -3.25 -34.53 -18.63
CA GLN A 150 -4.08 -33.33 -18.72
C GLN A 150 -4.02 -32.48 -17.45
N ALA A 151 -4.12 -33.09 -16.27
CA ALA A 151 -3.99 -32.40 -14.99
C ALA A 151 -2.62 -31.72 -14.83
N LYS A 152 -1.55 -32.39 -15.29
CA LYS A 152 -0.19 -31.83 -15.32
C LYS A 152 -0.12 -30.60 -16.23
N ILE A 153 -0.67 -30.68 -17.45
CA ILE A 153 -0.69 -29.54 -18.39
C ILE A 153 -1.44 -28.34 -17.79
N ILE A 154 -2.59 -28.58 -17.14
CA ILE A 154 -3.36 -27.52 -16.47
C ILE A 154 -2.51 -26.89 -15.36
N SER A 155 -1.90 -27.70 -14.49
CA SER A 155 -1.05 -27.22 -13.40
C SER A 155 0.17 -26.43 -13.90
N GLU A 156 0.80 -26.84 -15.00
CA GLU A 156 1.91 -26.12 -15.63
C GLU A 156 1.46 -24.76 -16.19
N SER A 157 0.25 -24.70 -16.76
CA SER A 157 -0.33 -23.45 -17.25
C SER A 157 -0.65 -22.47 -16.11
N GLU A 158 -1.19 -22.96 -15.00
CA GLU A 158 -1.47 -22.15 -13.80
C GLU A 158 -0.19 -21.63 -13.16
N LEU A 159 0.85 -22.47 -13.08
CA LEU A 159 2.19 -22.07 -12.63
C LEU A 159 2.79 -20.97 -13.51
N SER A 160 2.61 -21.06 -14.83
CA SER A 160 3.07 -20.04 -15.76
C SER A 160 2.37 -18.69 -15.51
N ILE A 161 1.05 -18.71 -15.32
CA ILE A 161 0.27 -17.50 -15.00
C ILE A 161 0.69 -16.91 -13.65
N LEU A 162 0.89 -17.74 -12.63
CA LEU A 162 1.36 -17.26 -11.32
C LEU A 162 2.74 -16.63 -11.39
N LYS A 163 3.67 -17.20 -12.17
CA LYS A 163 5.00 -16.62 -12.39
C LYS A 163 4.92 -15.24 -13.04
N SER A 164 4.11 -15.10 -14.10
CA SER A 164 3.89 -13.79 -14.74
C SER A 164 3.32 -12.77 -13.75
N LYS A 165 2.33 -13.15 -12.94
CA LYS A 165 1.77 -12.25 -11.90
C LYS A 165 2.80 -11.87 -10.84
N TYR A 166 3.68 -12.78 -10.46
CA TYR A 166 4.75 -12.50 -9.51
C TYR A 166 5.75 -11.49 -10.09
N GLU A 167 6.18 -11.67 -11.34
CA GLU A 167 7.06 -10.74 -12.04
C GLU A 167 6.43 -9.34 -12.16
N ASP A 168 5.14 -9.25 -12.48
CA ASP A 168 4.41 -7.98 -12.52
C ASP A 168 4.37 -7.29 -11.16
N LEU A 169 4.14 -8.05 -10.08
CA LEU A 169 4.16 -7.53 -8.71
C LEU A 169 5.56 -7.05 -8.29
N GLU A 170 6.61 -7.76 -8.68
CA GLU A 170 8.00 -7.37 -8.42
C GLU A 170 8.37 -6.05 -9.11
N ILE A 171 7.96 -5.88 -10.38
CA ILE A 171 8.14 -4.63 -11.13
C ILE A 171 7.38 -3.48 -10.45
N ASN A 172 6.12 -3.73 -10.05
CA ASN A 172 5.31 -2.72 -9.36
C ASN A 172 5.92 -2.31 -8.01
N PHE A 173 6.49 -3.26 -7.27
CA PHE A 173 7.18 -2.98 -6.01
C PHE A 173 8.40 -2.07 -6.21
N GLU A 174 9.26 -2.37 -7.20
CA GLU A 174 10.41 -1.52 -7.49
C GLU A 174 10.01 -0.13 -8.00
N LEU A 175 8.90 -0.03 -8.76
CA LEU A 175 8.35 1.26 -9.18
C LEU A 175 7.87 2.10 -7.97
N LEU A 176 7.14 1.48 -7.04
CA LEU A 176 6.67 2.15 -5.82
C LEU A 176 7.84 2.62 -4.95
N LYS A 177 8.88 1.80 -4.81
CA LYS A 177 10.11 2.15 -4.09
C LYS A 177 10.84 3.33 -4.74
N PHE A 178 10.88 3.38 -6.07
CA PHE A 178 11.42 4.52 -6.81
C PHE A 178 10.60 5.80 -6.56
N GLN A 179 9.27 5.72 -6.62
CA GLN A 179 8.38 6.86 -6.33
C GLN A 179 8.55 7.36 -4.89
N LEU A 180 8.64 6.45 -3.91
CA LEU A 180 8.90 6.78 -2.52
C LEU A 180 10.22 7.56 -2.36
N ASN A 181 11.28 7.09 -3.02
CA ASN A 181 12.57 7.78 -3.02
C ASN A 181 12.51 9.18 -3.66
N GLN A 182 11.71 9.37 -4.71
CA GLN A 182 11.49 10.70 -5.28
C GLN A 182 10.73 11.63 -4.31
N ASN A 183 9.71 11.11 -3.64
CA ASN A 183 8.93 11.85 -2.66
C ASN A 183 9.80 12.26 -1.45
N LEU A 184 10.68 11.38 -0.97
CA LEU A 184 11.64 11.71 0.08
C LEU A 184 12.58 12.86 -0.33
N LYS A 185 13.09 12.84 -1.57
CA LYS A 185 13.92 13.95 -2.09
C LYS A 185 13.13 15.25 -2.21
N MET A 186 11.85 15.20 -2.57
CA MET A 186 10.97 16.37 -2.59
C MET A 186 10.75 16.93 -1.18
N TYR A 187 10.49 16.05 -0.21
CA TYR A 187 10.30 16.41 1.19
C TYR A 187 11.54 17.14 1.75
N GLN A 188 12.73 16.58 1.55
CA GLN A 188 13.99 17.22 1.95
C GLN A 188 14.19 18.61 1.35
N LYS A 189 13.79 18.82 0.08
CA LYS A 189 13.85 20.15 -0.56
C LYS A 189 12.86 21.14 0.07
N LEU A 190 11.66 20.68 0.42
CA LEU A 190 10.67 21.52 1.10
C LEU A 190 11.12 21.87 2.51
N GLU A 191 11.72 20.93 3.23
CA GLU A 191 12.28 21.14 4.56
C GLU A 191 13.37 22.22 4.55
N LEU A 192 14.33 22.14 3.63
CA LEU A 192 15.34 23.19 3.43
C LEU A 192 14.71 24.55 3.08
N LYS A 193 13.64 24.56 2.28
CA LYS A 193 12.93 25.81 1.94
C LYS A 193 12.23 26.42 3.16
N ILE A 194 11.66 25.59 4.04
CA ILE A 194 11.05 26.07 5.29
C ILE A 194 12.10 26.70 6.19
N VAL A 195 13.26 26.04 6.36
CA VAL A 195 14.38 26.60 7.15
C VAL A 195 14.80 27.97 6.60
N PHE A 196 14.99 28.06 5.28
CA PHE A 196 15.34 29.32 4.62
C PHE A 196 14.30 30.43 4.82
N LEU A 197 13.00 30.10 4.71
CA LEU A 197 11.93 31.09 4.92
C LEU A 197 11.85 31.54 6.38
N ASN A 198 12.14 30.66 7.34
CA ASN A 198 12.20 31.02 8.75
C ASN A 198 13.37 31.96 9.03
N GLU A 199 14.55 31.70 8.46
CA GLU A 199 15.69 32.62 8.56
C GLU A 199 15.36 34.01 7.99
N GLN A 200 14.67 34.07 6.85
CA GLN A 200 14.19 35.35 6.30
C GLN A 200 13.17 36.04 7.21
N ALA A 201 12.22 35.28 7.77
CA ALA A 201 11.23 35.84 8.69
C ALA A 201 11.90 36.44 9.93
N ASP A 202 12.94 35.79 10.47
CA ASP A 202 13.68 36.30 11.61
C ASP A 202 14.51 37.54 11.25
N GLN A 203 15.08 37.61 10.05
CA GLN A 203 15.71 38.85 9.55
C GLN A 203 14.70 40.01 9.48
N TYR A 204 13.49 39.76 8.98
CA TYR A 204 12.45 40.80 8.93
C TYR A 204 11.96 41.23 10.31
N LYS A 205 11.84 40.30 11.27
CA LYS A 205 11.52 40.66 12.67
C LYS A 205 12.59 41.56 13.27
N ASN A 206 13.86 41.28 13.02
CA ASN A 206 14.96 42.10 13.51
C ASN A 206 14.94 43.51 12.89
N LEU A 207 14.68 43.61 11.58
CA LEU A 207 14.52 44.90 10.91
C LEU A 207 13.33 45.70 11.46
N LEU A 208 12.21 45.02 11.72
CA LEU A 208 11.04 45.66 12.33
C LEU A 208 11.36 46.22 13.71
N ALA A 209 12.03 45.45 14.57
CA ALA A 209 12.45 45.90 15.89
C ALA A 209 13.38 47.13 15.83
N ILE A 210 14.30 47.17 14.86
CA ILE A 210 15.17 48.34 14.62
C ILE A 210 14.32 49.56 14.19
N CYS A 211 13.35 49.37 13.30
CA CYS A 211 12.46 50.45 12.86
C CYS A 211 11.60 50.98 14.00
N GLU A 212 11.05 50.11 14.86
CA GLU A 212 10.29 50.49 16.05
C GLU A 212 11.14 51.31 17.02
N SER A 213 12.36 50.87 17.31
CA SER A 213 13.29 51.62 18.16
C SER A 213 13.62 53.01 17.60
N LYS A 214 13.82 53.15 16.29
CA LYS A 214 14.04 54.45 15.65
C LYS A 214 12.80 55.35 15.68
N LEU A 215 11.62 54.76 15.54
CA LEU A 215 10.36 55.51 15.62
C LEU A 215 10.16 56.10 17.02
N GLU A 216 10.49 55.34 18.06
CA GLU A 216 10.47 55.81 19.45
C GLU A 216 11.48 56.96 19.67
N GLU A 217 12.70 56.82 19.14
CA GLU A 217 13.74 57.87 19.17
C GLU A 217 13.25 59.17 18.52
N TYR A 218 12.77 59.10 17.27
CA TYR A 218 12.24 60.27 16.56
C TYR A 218 11.00 60.87 17.23
N SER A 219 10.14 60.03 17.83
CA SER A 219 8.99 60.52 18.60
C SER A 219 9.43 61.31 19.82
N ALA A 220 10.48 60.86 20.53
CA ALA A 220 11.05 61.56 21.66
C ALA A 220 11.73 62.88 21.24
N GLU A 221 12.47 62.88 20.14
CA GLU A 221 13.07 64.10 19.56
C GLU A 221 12.00 65.14 19.20
N CYS A 222 10.94 64.72 18.51
CA CYS A 222 9.85 65.62 18.12
C CYS A 222 9.14 66.23 19.34
N LEU A 223 8.95 65.44 20.41
CA LEU A 223 8.38 65.95 21.66
C LEU A 223 9.31 66.97 22.34
N ASN A 224 10.62 66.71 22.34
CA ASN A 224 11.61 67.65 22.86
C ASN A 224 11.64 68.95 22.06
N GLU A 225 11.64 68.88 20.72
CA GLU A 225 11.57 70.07 19.85
C GLU A 225 10.29 70.88 20.10
N LYS A 226 9.15 70.21 20.27
CA LYS A 226 7.89 70.87 20.64
C LYS A 226 8.00 71.61 21.97
N MET A 227 8.59 71.00 23.00
CA MET A 227 8.81 71.66 24.29
C MET A 227 9.75 72.88 24.17
N VAL A 228 10.81 72.79 23.36
CA VAL A 228 11.70 73.91 23.08
C VAL A 228 10.95 75.03 22.36
N ASN A 229 10.12 74.71 21.37
CA ASN A 229 9.32 75.67 20.63
C ASN A 229 8.30 76.37 21.55
N ASP A 230 7.61 75.63 22.42
CA ASP A 230 6.66 76.20 23.39
C ASP A 230 7.36 77.17 24.37
N ARG A 231 8.59 76.83 24.79
CA ARG A 231 9.44 77.71 25.61
C ARG A 231 9.84 78.98 24.85
N LEU A 232 10.31 78.85 23.61
CA LEU A 232 10.69 80.00 22.77
C LEU A 232 9.49 80.90 22.48
N SER A 233 8.33 80.33 22.19
CA SER A 233 7.06 81.04 22.03
C SER A 233 6.69 81.84 23.28
N SER A 234 6.85 81.23 24.46
CA SER A 234 6.63 81.91 25.75
C SER A 234 7.62 83.06 25.98
N GLU A 235 8.90 82.89 25.64
CA GLU A 235 9.90 83.97 25.72
C GLU A 235 9.62 85.09 24.70
N LEU A 236 9.21 84.73 23.48
CA LEU A 236 8.81 85.69 22.45
C LEU A 236 7.64 86.55 22.93
N GLN A 237 6.63 85.96 23.58
CA GLN A 237 5.54 86.72 24.19
C GLN A 237 6.02 87.67 25.31
N LYS A 238 7.02 87.28 26.12
CA LYS A 238 7.59 88.18 27.13
C LYS A 238 8.32 89.36 26.48
N ILE A 239 9.12 89.10 25.45
CA ILE A 239 9.85 90.12 24.69
C ILE A 239 8.87 91.05 23.99
N ALA A 240 7.80 90.52 23.38
CA ALA A 240 6.76 91.32 22.75
C ALA A 240 6.12 92.29 23.76
N ARG A 241 5.71 91.82 24.94
CA ARG A 241 5.17 92.69 26.01
C ARG A 241 6.18 93.72 26.49
N PHE A 242 7.46 93.35 26.60
CA PHE A 242 8.52 94.29 26.96
C PHE A 242 8.71 95.34 25.86
N ASN A 243 8.66 94.94 24.60
CA ASN A 243 8.73 95.84 23.46
C ASN A 243 7.53 96.80 23.44
N ASP A 244 6.32 96.32 23.71
CA ASP A 244 5.12 97.16 23.84
C ASP A 244 5.29 98.20 24.96
N LEU A 245 5.90 97.82 26.10
CA LEU A 245 6.22 98.75 27.19
C LEU A 245 7.25 99.80 26.76
N VAL A 246 8.31 99.39 26.06
CA VAL A 246 9.33 100.30 25.52
C VAL A 246 8.73 101.21 24.47
N GLU A 247 7.84 100.70 23.61
CA GLU A 247 7.14 101.50 22.60
C GLU A 247 6.23 102.53 23.26
N MET A 248 5.45 102.14 24.27
CA MET A 248 4.66 103.10 25.07
C MET A 248 5.56 104.12 25.77
N GLN A 249 6.70 103.71 26.34
CA GLN A 249 7.66 104.63 26.94
C GLN A 249 8.24 105.59 25.90
N ASN A 250 8.59 105.09 24.70
CA ASN A 250 9.08 105.87 23.58
C ASN A 250 8.01 106.80 23.02
N GLN A 251 6.73 106.41 23.02
CA GLN A 251 5.62 107.30 22.66
C GLN A 251 5.46 108.39 23.71
N ILE A 252 5.51 108.09 25.01
CA ILE A 252 5.47 109.11 26.08
C ILE A 252 6.67 110.05 26.00
N MET A 253 7.88 109.51 25.81
CA MET A 253 9.10 110.29 25.61
C MET A 253 9.04 111.07 24.31
N GLY A 254 8.46 110.49 23.26
CA GLY A 254 8.23 111.06 21.94
C GLY A 254 7.26 112.21 22.00
N ASP A 255 6.16 112.11 22.74
CA ASP A 255 5.21 113.20 22.96
C ASP A 255 5.83 114.33 23.79
N ARG A 256 6.65 113.98 24.79
CA ARG A 256 7.45 114.94 25.57
C ARG A 256 8.53 115.61 24.72
N LEU A 257 9.18 114.83 23.86
CA LEU A 257 10.19 115.27 22.91
C LEU A 257 9.56 116.08 21.80
N ILE A 258 8.39 115.74 21.27
CA ILE A 258 7.61 116.53 20.33
C ILE A 258 7.23 117.84 21.02
N GLY A 259 6.84 117.87 22.30
CA GLY A 259 6.70 119.12 23.06
C GLY A 259 7.98 119.97 23.09
N LEU A 260 9.14 119.35 23.32
CA LEU A 260 10.48 119.98 23.32
C LEU A 260 11.01 120.32 21.92
N GLN A 261 10.62 119.54 20.92
CA GLN A 261 11.06 119.55 19.53
C GLN A 261 10.13 120.46 18.73
N THR A 262 8.89 120.71 19.13
CA THR A 262 8.11 121.86 18.64
C THR A 262 8.78 123.17 19.09
N CYS A 263 9.57 123.15 20.18
CA CYS A 263 10.42 124.28 20.60
C CYS A 263 11.85 124.28 20.00
N ILE A 264 12.34 123.16 19.46
CA ILE A 264 13.71 123.02 18.89
C ILE A 264 13.70 122.89 17.35
N GLU A 265 12.56 122.53 16.73
CA GLU A 265 12.33 122.47 15.28
C GLU A 265 12.18 123.84 14.64
N ASP A 266 12.05 124.91 15.43
CA ASP A 266 12.31 126.28 14.98
C ASP A 266 13.80 126.56 14.72
N LEU A 267 14.73 125.63 15.01
CA LEU A 267 16.16 125.90 14.85
C LEU A 267 16.96 124.98 13.94
N LEU A 268 16.70 123.67 13.78
CA LEU A 268 17.63 122.82 13.02
C LEU A 268 17.00 121.59 12.35
N LYS A 269 16.42 121.75 11.15
CA LYS A 269 16.20 120.67 10.16
C LYS A 269 16.99 121.05 8.91
N VAL A 270 18.04 120.33 8.51
CA VAL A 270 17.99 119.45 7.32
C VAL A 270 19.11 118.37 7.31
N ARG A 271 20.17 118.48 8.14
CA ARG A 271 21.36 117.60 8.00
C ARG A 271 21.27 116.22 8.70
N ARG A 272 20.48 116.09 9.77
CA ARG A 272 20.36 114.80 10.51
C ARG A 272 19.49 113.77 9.79
N THR A 273 18.57 114.21 8.93
CA THR A 273 17.67 113.31 8.19
C THR A 273 18.40 112.57 7.07
N GLU A 274 19.44 113.17 6.46
CA GLU A 274 20.26 112.49 5.44
C GLU A 274 21.14 111.37 6.03
N GLU A 275 21.72 111.56 7.22
CA GLU A 275 22.57 110.53 7.86
C GLU A 275 21.76 109.33 8.39
N ILE A 276 20.52 109.56 8.86
CA ILE A 276 19.64 108.47 9.32
C ILE A 276 19.14 107.67 8.11
N THR A 277 18.68 108.34 7.06
CA THR A 277 18.19 107.67 5.85
C THR A 277 19.28 106.86 5.13
N THR A 278 20.54 107.33 5.13
CA THR A 278 21.66 106.54 4.57
C THR A 278 21.98 105.30 5.41
N LYS A 279 21.90 105.38 6.75
CA LYS A 279 22.09 104.21 7.62
C LYS A 279 20.96 103.20 7.46
N ASP A 280 19.72 103.65 7.41
CA ASP A 280 18.55 102.79 7.22
C ASP A 280 18.60 102.10 5.86
N PHE A 281 18.98 102.84 4.81
CA PHE A 281 19.19 102.26 3.48
C PHE A 281 20.28 101.18 3.47
N ALA A 282 21.40 101.39 4.18
CA ALA A 282 22.45 100.37 4.30
C ALA A 282 21.95 99.11 5.02
N THR A 283 21.17 99.24 6.09
CA THR A 283 20.57 98.09 6.79
C THR A 283 19.53 97.36 5.95
N PHE A 284 18.78 98.10 5.13
CA PHE A 284 17.81 97.54 4.19
C PHE A 284 18.51 96.73 3.09
N VAL A 285 19.57 97.28 2.48
CA VAL A 285 20.37 96.57 1.47
C VAL A 285 20.96 95.28 2.02
N GLU A 286 21.51 95.31 3.24
CA GLU A 286 22.06 94.11 3.89
C GLU A 286 20.98 93.06 4.19
N SER A 287 19.81 93.50 4.67
CA SER A 287 18.68 92.60 4.92
C SER A 287 18.15 91.99 3.62
N SER A 288 18.08 92.77 2.54
CA SER A 288 17.67 92.30 1.22
C SER A 288 18.65 91.27 0.64
N LYS A 289 19.96 91.42 0.87
CA LYS A 289 20.97 90.42 0.47
C LYS A 289 20.78 89.11 1.22
N LYS A 290 20.56 89.16 2.54
CA LYS A 290 20.30 87.96 3.34
C LYS A 290 19.03 87.25 2.89
N LEU A 291 17.98 88.00 2.58
CA LEU A 291 16.73 87.45 2.05
C LEU A 291 16.94 86.75 0.69
N ALA A 292 17.72 87.35 -0.21
CA ALA A 292 18.02 86.74 -1.52
C ALA A 292 18.86 85.45 -1.40
N LEU A 293 19.78 85.37 -0.43
CA LEU A 293 20.52 84.14 -0.14
C LEU A 293 19.59 83.03 0.37
N TYR A 294 18.70 83.37 1.32
CA TYR A 294 17.70 82.44 1.83
C TYR A 294 16.73 81.96 0.74
N GLU A 295 16.29 82.86 -0.15
CA GLU A 295 15.47 82.50 -1.31
C GLU A 295 16.19 81.49 -2.21
N THR A 296 17.49 81.69 -2.45
CA THR A 296 18.31 80.77 -3.26
C THR A 296 18.44 79.39 -2.60
N GLU A 297 18.66 79.34 -1.29
CA GLU A 297 18.70 78.08 -0.52
C GLU A 297 17.35 77.34 -0.57
N LEU A 298 16.24 78.08 -0.44
CA LEU A 298 14.89 77.52 -0.51
C LEU A 298 14.60 76.95 -1.91
N ILE A 299 14.97 77.67 -2.97
CA ILE A 299 14.83 77.19 -4.37
C ILE A 299 15.63 75.90 -4.59
N ASN A 300 16.86 75.84 -4.08
CA ASN A 300 17.68 74.62 -4.20
C ASN A 300 17.06 73.44 -3.43
N SER A 301 16.52 73.69 -2.23
CA SER A 301 15.82 72.68 -1.45
C SER A 301 14.53 72.20 -2.12
N LEU A 302 13.80 73.10 -2.79
CA LEU A 302 12.62 72.72 -3.57
C LEU A 302 13.01 71.87 -4.79
N LYS A 303 14.13 72.16 -5.46
CA LYS A 303 14.63 71.34 -6.58
C LYS A 303 14.96 69.93 -6.13
N THR A 304 15.72 69.77 -5.04
CA THR A 304 16.07 68.43 -4.53
C THR A 304 14.83 67.64 -4.11
N LEU A 305 13.85 68.29 -3.48
CA LEU A 305 12.59 67.65 -3.11
C LEU A 305 11.75 67.24 -4.33
N THR A 306 11.80 68.04 -5.41
CA THR A 306 11.13 67.73 -6.67
C THR A 306 11.78 66.52 -7.36
N GLU A 307 13.11 66.44 -7.36
CA GLU A 307 13.87 65.28 -7.90
C GLU A 307 13.56 64.01 -7.10
N GLN A 308 13.53 64.09 -5.76
CA GLN A 308 13.16 62.96 -4.91
C GLN A 308 11.74 62.48 -5.18
N ASN A 309 10.77 63.40 -5.35
CA ASN A 309 9.40 63.04 -5.70
C ASN A 309 9.29 62.36 -7.08
N GLN A 310 10.11 62.77 -8.05
CA GLN A 310 10.16 62.10 -9.36
C GLN A 310 10.70 60.67 -9.25
N ILE A 311 11.74 60.45 -8.45
CA ILE A 311 12.29 59.12 -8.18
C ILE A 311 11.22 58.23 -7.50
N LEU A 312 10.61 58.73 -6.43
CA LEU A 312 9.54 58.01 -5.73
C LEU A 312 8.36 57.68 -6.65
N SER A 313 7.96 58.61 -7.52
CA SER A 313 6.90 58.36 -8.50
C SER A 313 7.29 57.25 -9.47
N LYS A 314 8.56 57.16 -9.87
CA LYS A 314 9.05 56.09 -10.74
C LYS A 314 9.05 54.74 -10.01
N ASP A 315 9.56 54.71 -8.78
CA ASP A 315 9.59 53.51 -7.94
C ASP A 315 8.15 52.98 -7.68
N MET A 316 7.19 53.88 -7.47
CA MET A 316 5.78 53.51 -7.33
C MET A 316 5.21 52.81 -8.58
N ILE A 317 5.60 53.25 -9.78
CA ILE A 317 5.20 52.61 -11.05
C ILE A 317 5.86 51.22 -11.15
N GLU A 318 7.15 51.10 -10.87
CA GLU A 318 7.87 49.82 -10.91
C GLU A 318 7.29 48.80 -9.91
N ILE A 319 6.94 49.25 -8.69
CA ILE A 319 6.27 48.42 -7.68
C ILE A 319 4.89 47.98 -8.17
N ALA A 320 4.13 48.86 -8.83
CA ALA A 320 2.82 48.51 -9.38
C ALA A 320 2.94 47.45 -10.50
N GLU A 321 3.89 47.59 -11.41
CA GLU A 321 4.17 46.62 -12.47
C GLU A 321 4.60 45.26 -11.89
N MET A 322 5.48 45.26 -10.88
CA MET A 322 5.91 44.03 -10.20
C MET A 322 4.75 43.35 -9.47
N LYS A 323 3.85 44.13 -8.85
CA LYS A 323 2.63 43.60 -8.22
C LYS A 323 1.71 42.92 -9.24
N ASP A 324 1.52 43.53 -10.41
CA ASP A 324 0.69 42.95 -11.47
C ASP A 324 1.32 41.68 -12.07
N TYR A 325 2.64 41.66 -12.24
CA TYR A 325 3.38 40.46 -12.62
C TYR A 325 3.18 39.32 -11.62
N MET A 326 3.37 39.59 -10.32
CA MET A 326 3.19 38.60 -9.26
C MET A 326 1.74 38.09 -9.18
N LYS A 327 0.76 38.97 -9.41
CA LYS A 327 -0.67 38.60 -9.48
C LYS A 327 -0.93 37.66 -10.66
N ASN A 328 -0.40 37.96 -11.83
CA ASN A 328 -0.55 37.12 -13.02
C ASN A 328 0.06 35.73 -12.83
N ASP A 329 1.25 35.65 -12.20
CA ASP A 329 1.89 34.37 -11.93
C ASP A 329 1.14 33.56 -10.88
N ARG A 330 0.65 34.20 -9.81
CA ARG A 330 -0.25 33.56 -8.83
C ARG A 330 -1.47 32.97 -9.52
N ASP A 331 -2.11 33.72 -10.41
CA ASP A 331 -3.32 33.26 -11.10
C ASP A 331 -3.02 32.10 -12.06
N LYS A 332 -1.86 32.08 -12.75
CA LYS A 332 -1.37 30.92 -13.52
C LYS A 332 -1.14 29.69 -12.63
N PHE A 333 -0.55 29.86 -11.45
CA PHE A 333 -0.36 28.76 -10.49
C PHE A 333 -1.70 28.19 -10.02
N ILE A 334 -2.68 29.05 -9.72
CA ILE A 334 -4.03 28.63 -9.35
C ILE A 334 -4.68 27.83 -10.48
N CYS A 335 -4.59 28.27 -11.74
CA CYS A 335 -5.12 27.53 -12.88
C CYS A 335 -4.48 26.15 -13.03
N ARG A 336 -3.14 26.05 -13.01
CA ARG A 336 -2.42 24.77 -13.07
C ARG A 336 -2.80 23.82 -11.92
N PHE A 337 -3.02 24.37 -10.72
CA PHE A 337 -3.43 23.57 -9.57
C PHE A 337 -4.86 23.05 -9.73
N LYS A 338 -5.78 23.90 -10.21
CA LYS A 338 -7.16 23.49 -10.53
C LYS A 338 -7.20 22.40 -11.59
N GLU A 339 -6.40 22.50 -12.65
CA GLU A 339 -6.27 21.48 -13.70
C GLU A 339 -5.78 20.15 -13.12
N LYS A 340 -4.73 20.16 -12.28
CA LYS A 340 -4.23 18.94 -11.61
C LYS A 340 -5.26 18.32 -10.67
N VAL A 341 -5.95 19.14 -9.90
CA VAL A 341 -7.03 18.65 -9.00
C VAL A 341 -8.14 18.02 -9.82
N GLN A 342 -8.50 18.60 -10.96
CA GLN A 342 -9.50 18.00 -11.85
C GLN A 342 -9.01 16.68 -12.45
N GLN A 343 -7.76 16.61 -12.90
CA GLN A 343 -7.17 15.38 -13.40
C GLN A 343 -7.19 14.25 -12.36
N ILE A 344 -6.80 14.54 -11.11
CA ILE A 344 -6.83 13.56 -10.02
C ILE A 344 -8.27 13.10 -9.73
N LYS A 345 -9.25 14.01 -9.78
CA LYS A 345 -10.67 13.64 -9.62
C LYS A 345 -11.14 12.70 -10.72
N ASP A 346 -10.76 12.95 -11.97
CA ASP A 346 -11.11 12.12 -13.11
C ASP A 346 -10.43 10.74 -13.02
N GLU A 347 -9.18 10.68 -12.57
CA GLU A 347 -8.44 9.44 -12.30
C GLU A 347 -9.11 8.63 -11.17
N MET A 348 -9.46 9.25 -10.05
CA MET A 348 -10.20 8.59 -8.96
C MET A 348 -11.58 8.08 -9.40
N ALA A 349 -12.26 8.80 -10.30
CA ALA A 349 -13.53 8.35 -10.85
C ALA A 349 -13.37 7.08 -11.71
N LYS A 350 -12.31 7.02 -12.54
CA LYS A 350 -11.98 5.83 -13.33
C LYS A 350 -11.63 4.63 -12.46
N GLU A 351 -10.79 4.82 -11.44
CA GLU A 351 -10.44 3.74 -10.51
C GLU A 351 -11.66 3.21 -9.75
N ARG A 352 -12.61 4.08 -9.40
CA ARG A 352 -13.88 3.66 -8.79
C ARG A 352 -14.70 2.79 -9.73
N GLU A 353 -14.81 3.17 -11.00
CA GLU A 353 -15.52 2.39 -12.02
C GLU A 353 -14.85 1.02 -12.24
N GLU A 354 -13.52 0.96 -12.25
CA GLU A 354 -12.77 -0.29 -12.36
C GLU A 354 -12.95 -1.18 -11.13
N LYS A 355 -12.94 -0.60 -9.92
CA LYS A 355 -13.24 -1.31 -8.68
C LYS A 355 -14.64 -1.94 -8.70
N GLU A 356 -15.65 -1.20 -9.14
CA GLU A 356 -17.02 -1.71 -9.28
C GLU A 356 -17.09 -2.85 -10.30
N LYS A 357 -16.42 -2.74 -11.45
CA LYS A 357 -16.32 -3.83 -12.43
C LYS A 357 -15.64 -5.08 -11.87
N LEU A 358 -14.58 -4.93 -11.09
CA LEU A 358 -13.88 -6.04 -10.44
C LEU A 358 -14.74 -6.68 -9.35
N GLN A 359 -15.49 -5.88 -8.60
CA GLN A 359 -16.42 -6.36 -7.57
C GLN A 359 -17.54 -7.21 -8.18
N ILE A 360 -18.11 -6.78 -9.30
CA ILE A 360 -19.11 -7.57 -10.04
C ILE A 360 -18.51 -8.92 -10.48
N LYS A 361 -17.30 -8.90 -11.09
CA LYS A 361 -16.60 -10.14 -11.50
C LYS A 361 -16.30 -11.07 -10.32
N TYR A 362 -15.94 -10.51 -9.17
CA TYR A 362 -15.69 -11.30 -7.96
C TYR A 362 -16.96 -12.01 -7.49
N GLU A 363 -18.09 -11.30 -7.45
CA GLU A 363 -19.37 -11.90 -7.04
C GLU A 363 -19.82 -12.98 -8.04
N ASP A 364 -19.60 -12.78 -9.35
CA ASP A 364 -19.86 -13.82 -10.37
C ASP A 364 -19.02 -15.08 -10.14
N ILE A 365 -17.71 -14.94 -9.86
CA ILE A 365 -16.82 -16.08 -9.59
C ILE A 365 -17.24 -16.79 -8.30
N LYS A 366 -17.59 -16.03 -7.26
CA LYS A 366 -18.06 -16.57 -5.98
C LYS A 366 -19.36 -17.36 -6.15
N ASN A 367 -20.35 -16.81 -6.87
CA ASN A 367 -21.58 -17.51 -7.19
C ASN A 367 -21.32 -18.81 -7.98
N ASN A 368 -20.36 -18.80 -8.91
CA ASN A 368 -19.94 -20.00 -9.64
C ASN A 368 -19.27 -21.03 -8.73
N TYR A 369 -18.43 -20.59 -7.79
CA TYR A 369 -17.78 -21.45 -6.80
C TYR A 369 -18.81 -22.11 -5.87
N ASP A 370 -19.76 -21.33 -5.34
CA ASP A 370 -20.84 -21.83 -4.49
C ASP A 370 -21.69 -22.87 -5.24
N ALA A 371 -22.05 -22.60 -6.49
CA ALA A 371 -22.76 -23.55 -7.34
C ALA A 371 -21.96 -24.84 -7.62
N LEU A 372 -20.64 -24.75 -7.76
CA LEU A 372 -19.76 -25.91 -7.93
C LEU A 372 -19.62 -26.71 -6.63
N SER A 373 -19.49 -26.03 -5.49
CA SER A 373 -19.45 -26.64 -4.16
C SER A 373 -20.73 -27.44 -3.89
N ASP A 374 -21.89 -26.85 -4.17
CA ASP A 374 -23.18 -27.53 -4.05
C ASP A 374 -23.29 -28.78 -4.95
N GLN A 375 -22.62 -28.78 -6.11
CA GLN A 375 -22.55 -29.97 -6.98
C GLN A 375 -21.63 -31.03 -6.39
N PHE A 376 -20.48 -30.64 -5.84
CA PHE A 376 -19.57 -31.54 -5.15
C PHE A 376 -20.23 -32.20 -3.95
N ASP A 377 -20.94 -31.45 -3.11
CA ASP A 377 -21.66 -31.99 -1.95
C ASP A 377 -22.76 -32.95 -2.39
N ARG A 378 -23.53 -32.60 -3.43
CA ARG A 378 -24.52 -33.53 -4.02
C ARG A 378 -23.90 -34.81 -4.57
N MET A 379 -22.68 -34.76 -5.13
CA MET A 379 -21.97 -35.95 -5.57
C MET A 379 -21.43 -36.77 -4.39
N ARG A 380 -20.93 -36.10 -3.35
CA ARG A 380 -20.48 -36.72 -2.11
C ARG A 380 -21.62 -37.51 -1.48
N ASP A 381 -22.78 -36.88 -1.29
CA ASP A 381 -23.99 -37.54 -0.75
C ASP A 381 -24.40 -38.76 -1.55
N LYS A 382 -24.34 -38.69 -2.90
CA LYS A 382 -24.59 -39.85 -3.76
C LYS A 382 -23.59 -40.96 -3.49
N ILE A 383 -22.29 -40.66 -3.40
CA ILE A 383 -21.25 -41.65 -3.10
C ILE A 383 -21.47 -42.28 -1.72
N THR A 384 -21.79 -41.48 -0.70
CA THR A 384 -22.06 -41.97 0.65
C THR A 384 -23.28 -42.90 0.65
N ASN A 385 -24.37 -42.51 -0.01
CA ASN A 385 -25.56 -43.34 -0.17
C ASN A 385 -25.28 -44.64 -0.95
N PHE A 386 -24.42 -44.59 -1.97
CA PHE A 386 -23.97 -45.78 -2.69
C PHE A 386 -23.13 -46.72 -1.82
N LYS A 387 -22.27 -46.19 -0.94
CA LYS A 387 -21.49 -47.01 0.00
C LYS A 387 -22.38 -47.67 1.05
N VAL A 388 -23.29 -46.93 1.66
CA VAL A 388 -24.23 -47.45 2.67
C VAL A 388 -25.14 -48.55 2.08
N ASN A 389 -25.62 -48.37 0.84
CA ASN A 389 -26.44 -49.39 0.17
C ASN A 389 -25.66 -50.63 -0.29
N ARG A 390 -24.33 -50.58 -0.40
CA ARG A 390 -23.50 -51.74 -0.78
C ARG A 390 -22.93 -52.53 0.40
N ASN A 391 -22.76 -51.91 1.55
CA ASN A 391 -22.16 -52.55 2.73
C ASN A 391 -23.17 -53.25 3.66
N GLY A 392 -24.44 -53.36 3.26
CA GLY A 392 -25.48 -54.02 4.06
C GLY A 392 -25.29 -55.53 4.28
N GLU A 393 -24.38 -56.19 3.56
CA GLU A 393 -24.11 -57.62 3.74
C GLU A 393 -22.61 -57.88 3.82
N ILE A 394 -22.13 -58.12 5.05
CA ILE A 394 -20.82 -58.70 5.39
C ILE A 394 -19.66 -57.69 5.37
N GLU A 395 -19.62 -56.78 6.36
CA GLU A 395 -18.42 -55.98 6.63
C GLU A 395 -17.37 -56.82 7.37
N GLU A 396 -16.30 -57.14 6.67
CA GLU A 396 -15.07 -57.66 7.24
C GLU A 396 -14.35 -56.52 7.98
N LYS A 397 -14.32 -56.56 9.32
CA LYS A 397 -13.70 -55.52 10.15
C LYS A 397 -12.30 -55.93 10.59
N VAL A 398 -11.38 -54.97 10.76
CA VAL A 398 -10.03 -55.24 11.28
C VAL A 398 -10.00 -55.00 12.79
N CYS A 399 -9.55 -56.00 13.56
CA CYS A 399 -9.44 -55.87 15.00
C CYS A 399 -8.27 -54.97 15.42
N LYS A 400 -8.53 -53.95 16.24
CA LYS A 400 -7.53 -53.01 16.81
C LYS A 400 -6.41 -53.73 17.57
N ASN A 401 -6.74 -54.83 18.24
CA ASN A 401 -5.84 -55.53 19.14
C ASN A 401 -4.96 -56.57 18.43
N CYS A 402 -5.55 -57.47 17.64
CA CYS A 402 -4.80 -58.55 16.98
C CYS A 402 -4.51 -58.30 15.50
N LYS A 403 -5.01 -57.20 14.92
CA LYS A 403 -4.88 -56.82 13.50
C LYS A 403 -5.38 -57.86 12.50
N LYS A 404 -6.20 -58.83 12.96
CA LYS A 404 -6.84 -59.82 12.10
C LYS A 404 -8.21 -59.32 11.69
N PHE A 405 -8.59 -59.66 10.47
CA PHE A 405 -9.94 -59.50 9.97
C PHE A 405 -10.90 -60.41 10.74
N PHE A 406 -12.10 -59.90 11.04
CA PHE A 406 -13.15 -60.64 11.71
C PHE A 406 -14.52 -60.17 11.19
N PHE A 407 -15.48 -61.08 11.22
CA PHE A 407 -16.89 -60.75 10.99
C PHE A 407 -17.57 -60.58 12.34
N GLU A 408 -18.43 -59.57 12.47
CA GLU A 408 -19.17 -59.33 13.72
C GLU A 408 -20.00 -60.56 14.15
N ASN A 409 -20.50 -61.31 13.16
CA ASN A 409 -21.29 -62.52 13.34
C ASN A 409 -20.47 -63.69 13.95
N GLU A 410 -19.14 -63.63 13.87
CA GLU A 410 -18.19 -64.62 14.38
C GLU A 410 -17.35 -64.08 15.56
N ASN A 411 -17.71 -62.90 16.07
CA ASN A 411 -16.98 -62.18 17.10
C ASN A 411 -17.36 -62.62 18.53
N PHE A 412 -16.84 -63.76 18.96
CA PHE A 412 -17.05 -64.30 20.31
C PHE A 412 -15.99 -63.82 21.29
N ASN A 413 -16.24 -63.98 22.60
CA ASN A 413 -15.31 -63.61 23.68
C ASN A 413 -13.93 -64.28 23.60
N TRP A 414 -13.77 -65.28 22.75
CA TRP A 414 -12.53 -66.03 22.54
C TRP A 414 -11.91 -65.88 21.15
N SER A 415 -12.54 -65.10 20.26
CA SER A 415 -12.11 -64.97 18.87
C SER A 415 -10.80 -64.17 18.73
N CYS A 416 -10.60 -63.12 19.56
CA CYS A 416 -9.36 -62.36 19.57
C CYS A 416 -8.37 -62.92 20.60
N GLN A 417 -7.21 -63.41 20.14
CA GLN A 417 -6.13 -63.89 21.00
C GLN A 417 -4.91 -62.99 20.88
N ILE A 418 -4.55 -62.32 21.97
CA ILE A 418 -3.40 -61.42 22.01
C ILE A 418 -2.47 -61.71 23.19
N HIS A 419 -1.22 -61.31 23.03
CA HIS A 419 -0.29 -61.14 24.14
C HIS A 419 -0.30 -59.68 24.56
N THR A 420 -0.40 -59.40 25.86
CA THR A 420 -0.43 -58.02 26.38
C THR A 420 0.96 -57.40 26.50
N SER A 421 2.00 -58.23 26.57
CA SER A 421 3.40 -57.81 26.68
C SER A 421 4.12 -57.94 25.33
N GLN A 422 5.23 -57.23 25.14
CA GLN A 422 6.12 -57.40 23.99
C GLN A 422 6.91 -58.72 24.06
N TYR A 423 7.26 -59.31 22.90
CA TYR A 423 8.07 -60.52 22.80
C TYR A 423 9.54 -60.23 23.18
N SER A 424 10.13 -61.04 24.07
CA SER A 424 11.49 -60.81 24.60
C SER A 424 12.63 -61.38 23.75
N GLY A 425 12.32 -62.01 22.61
CA GLY A 425 13.26 -62.79 21.81
C GLY A 425 13.27 -64.30 22.14
N ALA A 426 12.94 -64.68 23.39
CA ALA A 426 12.87 -66.10 23.80
C ALA A 426 11.46 -66.56 24.20
N MET A 427 10.68 -65.69 24.86
CA MET A 427 9.33 -66.01 25.33
C MET A 427 8.48 -64.74 25.50
N TRP A 428 7.16 -64.90 25.51
CA TRP A 428 6.24 -63.81 25.82
C TRP A 428 6.15 -63.60 27.33
N TRP A 429 6.42 -62.39 27.83
CA TRP A 429 6.41 -62.08 29.27
C TRP A 429 5.07 -62.34 29.95
N CYS A 430 3.95 -62.13 29.24
CA CYS A 430 2.61 -62.26 29.80
C CYS A 430 2.19 -63.72 30.09
N CYS A 431 2.81 -64.73 29.47
CA CYS A 431 2.38 -66.14 29.65
C CYS A 431 3.48 -67.19 29.58
N GLY A 432 4.72 -66.77 29.30
CA GLY A 432 5.88 -67.64 29.18
C GLY A 432 5.90 -68.60 28.00
N ARG A 433 4.99 -68.46 27.03
CA ARG A 433 5.03 -69.25 25.78
C ARG A 433 6.26 -68.85 24.96
N LYS A 434 6.98 -69.85 24.46
CA LYS A 434 8.17 -69.69 23.62
C LYS A 434 7.79 -69.55 22.14
N GLY A 435 8.54 -68.74 21.40
CA GLY A 435 8.32 -68.47 19.99
C GLY A 435 7.45 -67.24 19.71
N GLU A 436 7.88 -66.44 18.75
CA GLU A 436 7.23 -65.19 18.35
C GLU A 436 5.79 -65.42 17.86
N ASN A 437 5.54 -66.55 17.20
CA ASN A 437 4.22 -66.90 16.64
C ASN A 437 3.31 -67.67 17.61
N ALA A 438 3.62 -67.70 18.91
CA ALA A 438 2.77 -68.38 19.88
C ALA A 438 1.38 -67.72 19.96
N LYS A 439 0.30 -68.53 20.05
CA LYS A 439 -1.07 -68.02 20.23
C LYS A 439 -1.15 -67.14 21.48
N GLY A 440 -1.86 -66.01 21.36
CA GLY A 440 -2.11 -65.06 22.44
C GLY A 440 -2.66 -65.74 23.70
N CYS A 441 -2.25 -65.26 24.87
CA CYS A 441 -2.69 -65.81 26.15
C CYS A 441 -3.97 -65.17 26.69
N ARG A 442 -4.30 -63.95 26.23
CA ARG A 442 -5.53 -63.26 26.60
C ARG A 442 -6.51 -63.37 25.45
N THR A 443 -7.68 -63.90 25.76
CA THR A 443 -8.83 -64.00 24.86
C THR A 443 -9.81 -62.87 25.12
N SER A 444 -10.27 -62.21 24.06
CA SER A 444 -11.38 -61.25 24.12
C SER A 444 -12.21 -61.30 22.84
N GLN A 445 -13.29 -60.53 22.79
CA GLN A 445 -13.90 -60.15 21.50
C GLN A 445 -12.91 -59.28 20.72
N HIS A 446 -12.98 -59.35 19.39
CA HIS A 446 -12.36 -58.37 18.52
C HIS A 446 -13.02 -57.01 18.73
N ILE A 447 -12.21 -55.96 18.74
CA ILE A 447 -12.67 -54.57 18.85
C ILE A 447 -12.44 -53.95 17.48
N ALA A 448 -13.51 -53.54 16.80
CA ALA A 448 -13.43 -52.89 15.51
C ALA A 448 -12.57 -51.62 15.63
N LYS A 449 -11.71 -51.39 14.64
CA LYS A 449 -11.06 -50.09 14.47
C LYS A 449 -12.11 -49.16 13.83
N ASP A 450 -12.97 -48.56 14.63
CA ASP A 450 -13.97 -47.62 14.13
C ASP A 450 -13.27 -46.40 13.51
N GLU A 451 -13.35 -46.27 12.18
CA GLU A 451 -12.76 -45.16 11.41
C GLU A 451 -13.40 -43.80 11.78
N GLU A 452 -14.61 -43.83 12.35
CA GLU A 452 -15.34 -42.65 12.83
C GLU A 452 -14.71 -42.02 14.08
N GLU A 453 -14.10 -42.83 14.96
CA GLU A 453 -13.46 -42.33 16.18
C GLU A 453 -12.14 -41.60 15.88
N GLU A 454 -11.39 -42.03 14.85
CA GLU A 454 -10.19 -41.31 14.38
C GLU A 454 -10.54 -39.96 13.75
N LEU A 455 -11.65 -39.85 13.01
CA LEU A 455 -12.14 -38.58 12.45
C LEU A 455 -12.57 -37.59 13.56
N MET A 456 -13.32 -38.06 14.56
CA MET A 456 -13.74 -37.21 15.70
C MET A 456 -12.56 -36.82 16.60
N GLN A 457 -11.56 -37.70 16.75
CA GLN A 457 -10.39 -37.47 17.60
C GLN A 457 -9.33 -36.58 16.90
N GLU A 458 -9.27 -36.61 15.56
CA GLU A 458 -8.50 -35.66 14.76
C GLU A 458 -9.17 -34.27 14.75
N GLU A 459 -10.51 -34.22 14.68
CA GLU A 459 -11.29 -32.97 14.78
C GLU A 459 -11.24 -32.37 16.21
N MET A 460 -11.21 -33.21 17.25
CA MET A 460 -10.91 -32.77 18.63
C MET A 460 -9.45 -32.36 18.84
N ARG A 461 -8.50 -32.95 18.11
CA ARG A 461 -7.09 -32.51 18.12
C ARG A 461 -6.91 -31.15 17.46
N LEU A 462 -7.67 -30.86 16.41
CA LEU A 462 -7.75 -29.53 15.79
C LEU A 462 -8.44 -28.50 16.71
N ARG A 463 -9.33 -28.95 17.61
CA ARG A 463 -9.95 -28.13 18.67
C ARG A 463 -9.18 -28.11 19.99
N LYS A 464 -7.92 -28.57 20.04
CA LYS A 464 -7.05 -28.25 21.19
C LYS A 464 -6.92 -26.73 21.25
N GLN A 465 -7.58 -26.15 22.24
CA GLN A 465 -7.56 -24.73 22.61
C GLN A 465 -6.21 -24.11 22.26
N GLN A 466 -6.18 -23.32 21.18
CA GLN A 466 -5.00 -22.52 20.86
C GLN A 466 -4.88 -21.48 21.97
N PHE A 467 -3.93 -21.70 22.87
CA PHE A 467 -3.50 -20.68 23.81
C PHE A 467 -2.81 -19.59 23.00
N CYS A 468 -3.15 -18.33 23.26
CA CYS A 468 -2.46 -17.22 22.63
C CYS A 468 -0.96 -17.29 22.99
N THR A 469 -0.07 -17.29 22.00
CA THR A 469 1.38 -17.31 22.21
C THR A 469 1.89 -16.10 22.99
N SER A 470 1.21 -14.95 22.91
CA SER A 470 1.63 -13.72 23.57
C SER A 470 1.18 -13.60 25.03
N CYS A 471 0.01 -14.14 25.41
CA CYS A 471 -0.54 -13.97 26.76
C CYS A 471 -0.96 -15.28 27.45
N THR A 472 -0.92 -16.41 26.76
CA THR A 472 -1.30 -17.76 27.23
C THR A 472 -2.77 -17.90 27.68
N GLU A 473 -3.62 -16.91 27.44
CA GLU A 473 -5.06 -17.02 27.65
C GLU A 473 -5.75 -17.70 26.44
N THR A 474 -6.91 -18.31 26.68
CA THR A 474 -7.72 -18.96 25.66
C THR A 474 -8.81 -18.00 25.14
N GLY A 475 -9.24 -18.18 23.88
CA GLY A 475 -10.37 -17.44 23.31
C GLY A 475 -10.02 -16.31 22.34
N HIS A 476 -8.74 -16.14 21.99
CA HIS A 476 -8.31 -15.23 20.93
C HIS A 476 -7.03 -15.71 20.24
N ASP A 477 -6.85 -15.30 18.99
CA ASP A 477 -5.63 -15.58 18.22
C ASP A 477 -4.51 -14.59 18.53
N GLU A 478 -3.27 -14.95 18.25
CA GLU A 478 -2.07 -14.10 18.41
C GLU A 478 -2.27 -12.69 17.81
N LYS A 479 -2.88 -12.60 16.63
CA LYS A 479 -3.14 -11.32 15.94
C LYS A 479 -4.16 -10.43 16.65
N ASN A 480 -5.01 -11.01 17.50
CA ASN A 480 -6.06 -10.29 18.22
C ASN A 480 -5.79 -10.19 19.72
N CYS A 481 -4.57 -10.52 20.16
CA CYS A 481 -4.22 -10.48 21.56
C CYS A 481 -4.39 -9.07 22.16
N PRO A 482 -5.19 -8.91 23.23
CA PRO A 482 -5.35 -7.63 23.90
C PRO A 482 -4.07 -7.18 24.61
N TYR A 483 -3.14 -8.10 24.85
CA TYR A 483 -1.86 -7.87 25.51
C TYR A 483 -0.66 -7.73 24.56
N ASP A 484 -0.86 -7.79 23.24
CA ASP A 484 0.23 -7.60 22.28
C ASP A 484 0.76 -6.15 22.35
N PRO A 485 2.05 -5.92 22.63
CA PRO A 485 2.64 -4.57 22.67
C PRO A 485 2.75 -3.90 21.29
N ASN A 486 2.55 -4.64 20.19
CA ASN A 486 2.61 -4.08 18.84
C ASN A 486 1.26 -3.54 18.39
N ALA A 487 1.31 -2.58 17.47
CA ALA A 487 0.14 -2.02 16.81
C ALA A 487 -0.38 -3.02 15.75
N LYS A 488 -1.68 -3.33 15.75
CA LYS A 488 -2.30 -4.22 14.75
C LYS A 488 -2.23 -3.64 13.31
N SER A 489 -2.48 -4.40 12.26
CA SER A 489 -2.35 -3.86 10.89
C SER A 489 -3.64 -3.20 10.35
N ASN A 490 -4.77 -3.33 11.04
CA ASN A 490 -6.09 -2.97 10.51
C ASN A 490 -7.03 -2.45 11.62
N PHE A 491 -6.65 -1.35 12.28
CA PHE A 491 -7.38 -0.78 13.42
C PHE A 491 -7.64 0.73 13.26
N ASP A 492 -8.57 1.26 14.05
CA ASP A 492 -8.78 2.70 14.20
C ASP A 492 -7.74 3.31 15.14
N ALA A 493 -7.06 4.36 14.68
CA ALA A 493 -5.86 4.92 15.31
C ALA A 493 -6.08 5.30 16.79
N ASP A 494 -7.26 5.83 17.10
CA ASP A 494 -7.60 6.30 18.44
C ASP A 494 -7.87 5.12 19.40
N GLU A 495 -8.59 4.08 18.96
CA GLU A 495 -8.87 2.89 19.78
C GLU A 495 -7.60 2.10 20.12
N GLU A 496 -6.67 1.99 19.18
CA GLU A 496 -5.41 1.28 19.43
C GLU A 496 -4.46 2.08 20.32
N TYR A 497 -4.46 3.42 20.19
CA TYR A 497 -3.71 4.28 21.10
C TYR A 497 -4.15 4.05 22.55
N GLU A 498 -5.46 4.04 22.80
CA GLU A 498 -6.04 3.79 24.12
C GLU A 498 -5.70 2.39 24.65
N ARG A 499 -5.71 1.37 23.79
CA ARG A 499 -5.29 -0.01 24.15
C ARG A 499 -3.83 -0.04 24.60
N LEU A 500 -2.93 0.60 23.86
CA LEU A 500 -1.49 0.62 24.16
C LEU A 500 -1.19 1.42 25.43
N GLU A 501 -1.92 2.50 25.68
CA GLU A 501 -1.78 3.29 26.92
C GLU A 501 -2.23 2.49 28.15
N ASN A 502 -3.37 1.80 28.06
CA ASN A 502 -3.86 0.90 29.11
C ASN A 502 -2.87 -0.23 29.42
N LEU A 503 -2.17 -0.77 28.40
CA LEU A 503 -1.11 -1.77 28.60
C LEU A 503 0.10 -1.21 29.35
N LYS A 504 0.50 0.04 29.07
CA LYS A 504 1.59 0.71 29.79
C LYS A 504 1.24 0.92 31.27
N LEU A 505 0.00 1.34 31.56
CA LEU A 505 -0.50 1.53 32.92
C LEU A 505 -0.57 0.22 33.71
N LYS A 506 -0.94 -0.90 33.09
CA LYS A 506 -0.93 -2.22 33.75
C LYS A 506 0.50 -2.69 34.04
N LYS A 507 1.46 -2.47 33.11
CA LYS A 507 2.88 -2.83 33.33
C LYS A 507 3.55 -2.02 34.43
N SER A 508 3.21 -0.74 34.59
CA SER A 508 3.77 0.10 35.67
C SER A 508 3.28 -0.31 37.07
N LYS A 509 2.03 -0.78 37.18
CA LYS A 509 1.47 -1.33 38.42
C LYS A 509 2.11 -2.66 38.83
N ILE A 510 2.47 -3.54 37.90
CA ILE A 510 3.11 -4.82 38.25
C ILE A 510 4.53 -4.61 38.81
N LYS A 511 5.28 -3.64 38.28
CA LYS A 511 6.64 -3.31 38.76
C LYS A 511 6.65 -2.72 40.18
N THR A 512 5.56 -2.12 40.64
CA THR A 512 5.46 -1.55 41.99
C THR A 512 5.15 -2.60 43.06
N TRP A 513 4.59 -3.75 42.69
CA TRP A 513 4.29 -4.85 43.61
C TRP A 513 5.43 -5.87 43.77
N THR A 514 6.46 -5.83 42.92
CA THR A 514 7.64 -6.72 43.02
C THR A 514 8.80 -6.12 43.82
N LEU A 515 8.60 -4.96 44.44
CA LEU A 515 9.59 -4.22 45.25
C LEU A 515 9.22 -4.17 46.76
N ILE A 516 8.28 -5.02 47.18
CA ILE A 516 7.98 -5.35 48.59
C ILE A 516 8.26 -6.84 48.72
#